data_AF-A0A7S2EDQ2-F1
#
_entry.id   AF-A0A7S2EDQ2-F1
#
_cell.length_a   1.000
_cell.length_b   1.000
_cell.length_c   1.000
_cell.angle_alpha   90.00
_cell.angle_beta   90.00
_cell.angle_gamma   90.00
#
_symmetry.space_group_name_H-M   'P 1'
#
loop_
_entity.id
_entity.type
_entity.pdbx_description
1 polymer ?
#
loop_
_entity_poly.entity_id
_entity_poly.type
_entity_poly.pdbx_seq_one_letter_code
_entity_poly.pdbx_strand_id
1 'polypeptide(L)'
;MLAREYCDAAGLKFKPVILSHHMLYGLKAGQEKMSKSDPDSAVFMEDTAEDVERKINLAYCPNKEKTDETNDAAPAEEVDAGKESMHLQVDTLKNPCLDYVQHIILCPPGATFTAGGKTYSDFASVKSAFLSGEMTEQNLKKGLTDGLNELLEPVRQHFTNDENARTLLAQVRQFKKEDLKAASSDEKEERRLNLVATGKISSAGGHVVFAPLPTASPTLQMATDILARLALGGDKKKILFLSDWSAHVCSSCDADKKAISAYHTVLLSGLRSLDPTLMDDVTVVTQSDAILSDPSNYWISVINIGRHFRLDDIMGPNMKDSDAVGPVVGRLMRVADVMGLDPASIALPTAAGDVDGFGGADVDENIIGRYYDEKLIAVGMSKPDLLRGDALPIILQQREIEAHKTENDEYYLMDDPKVNGKSKMKKAFCEPGNIEFCPPIMVATTFGLGGKSQILIHRSEENGGDVTYSTKDELERDFESGALHPGDLKAAASALMVETLDKITAGIKADADVTKASKALKAFEKKMSKKKK
;
A
#
# COMPACT_ATOMS: atom_id res chain seq x y z
N MET A 1 -12.25 -5.76 17.08
CA MET A 1 -13.25 -4.71 16.80
C MET A 1 -13.28 -4.33 15.33
N LEU A 2 -12.14 -4.04 14.70
CA LEU A 2 -12.00 -3.68 13.28
C LEU A 2 -12.83 -4.53 12.29
N ALA A 3 -12.84 -5.87 12.41
CA ALA A 3 -13.65 -6.72 11.51
C ALA A 3 -15.16 -6.43 11.58
N ARG A 4 -15.68 -5.99 12.73
CA ARG A 4 -17.09 -5.62 12.91
C ARG A 4 -17.41 -4.26 12.32
N GLU A 5 -16.48 -3.31 12.44
CA GLU A 5 -16.56 -1.99 11.77
C GLU A 5 -16.52 -2.16 10.25
N TYR A 6 -15.67 -3.06 9.75
CA TYR A 6 -15.65 -3.43 8.34
C TYR A 6 -16.99 -3.98 7.85
N CYS A 7 -17.70 -4.79 8.66
CA CYS A 7 -19.05 -5.23 8.29
C CYS A 7 -20.02 -4.07 8.07
N ASP A 8 -19.95 -3.00 8.89
CA ASP A 8 -20.78 -1.81 8.68
C ASP A 8 -20.42 -1.10 7.37
N ALA A 9 -19.12 -0.88 7.15
CA ALA A 9 -18.62 -0.24 5.93
C ALA A 9 -18.98 -1.02 4.66
N ALA A 10 -18.92 -2.35 4.72
CA ALA A 10 -19.23 -3.25 3.61
C ALA A 10 -20.73 -3.59 3.48
N GLY A 11 -21.60 -3.05 4.36
CA GLY A 11 -23.04 -3.35 4.35
C GLY A 11 -23.38 -4.81 4.68
N LEU A 12 -22.48 -5.51 5.39
CA LEU A 12 -22.67 -6.90 5.81
C LEU A 12 -23.53 -6.94 7.07
N LYS A 13 -24.74 -7.47 6.94
CA LYS A 13 -25.72 -7.56 8.05
C LYS A 13 -25.20 -8.38 9.24
N PHE A 14 -24.49 -9.47 8.98
CA PHE A 14 -24.05 -10.41 10.01
C PHE A 14 -22.62 -10.11 10.41
N LYS A 15 -22.45 -9.58 11.63
CA LYS A 15 -21.13 -9.29 12.21
C LYS A 15 -20.57 -10.52 12.92
N PRO A 16 -19.25 -10.74 12.90
CA PRO A 16 -18.64 -11.84 13.64
C PRO A 16 -18.87 -11.65 15.15
N VAL A 17 -19.38 -12.69 15.81
CA VAL A 17 -19.48 -12.73 17.28
C VAL A 17 -18.07 -12.88 17.83
N ILE A 18 -17.67 -11.95 18.68
CA ILE A 18 -16.35 -11.97 19.32
C ILE A 18 -16.52 -12.63 20.67
N LEU A 19 -16.13 -13.90 20.77
CA LEU A 19 -16.09 -14.65 22.02
C LEU A 19 -14.64 -14.66 22.51
N SER A 20 -14.21 -13.55 23.09
CA SER A 20 -12.89 -13.45 23.72
C SER A 20 -12.85 -14.30 24.98
N HIS A 21 -11.78 -15.07 25.16
CA HIS A 21 -11.52 -15.83 26.38
C HIS A 21 -10.66 -15.01 27.35
N HIS A 22 -10.59 -15.46 28.60
CA HIS A 22 -9.73 -14.87 29.61
C HIS A 22 -8.25 -14.96 29.23
N MET A 23 -7.50 -13.89 29.46
CA MET A 23 -6.06 -13.85 29.23
C MET A 23 -5.33 -14.28 30.51
N LEU A 24 -4.64 -15.42 30.46
CA LEU A 24 -3.90 -15.95 31.60
C LEU A 24 -2.75 -15.02 32.02
N TYR A 25 -2.60 -14.85 33.33
CA TYR A 25 -1.51 -14.05 33.90
C TYR A 25 -0.13 -14.69 33.66
N GLY A 26 0.89 -13.83 33.59
CA GLY A 26 2.28 -14.30 33.62
C GLY A 26 2.66 -14.78 35.02
N LEU A 27 3.55 -15.77 35.12
CA LEU A 27 3.93 -16.33 36.42
C LEU A 27 4.71 -15.34 37.31
N LYS A 28 5.33 -14.29 36.77
CA LYS A 28 6.10 -13.32 37.56
C LYS A 28 5.26 -12.10 37.97
N ALA A 29 5.67 -11.46 39.06
CA ALA A 29 5.01 -10.26 39.56
C ALA A 29 5.05 -9.12 38.52
N GLY A 30 3.93 -8.40 38.37
CA GLY A 30 3.81 -7.26 37.44
C GLY A 30 3.58 -7.65 35.97
N GLN A 31 3.47 -8.95 35.65
CA GLN A 31 3.16 -9.41 34.30
C GLN A 31 1.66 -9.71 34.14
N GLU A 32 0.95 -8.84 33.44
CA GLU A 32 -0.48 -9.04 33.13
C GLU A 32 -0.72 -10.13 32.07
N LYS A 33 0.34 -10.56 31.37
CA LYS A 33 0.31 -11.65 30.40
C LYS A 33 1.66 -12.37 30.37
N MET A 34 1.63 -13.65 29.99
CA MET A 34 2.85 -14.43 29.70
C MET A 34 3.73 -13.73 28.66
N SER A 35 5.04 -13.62 28.92
CA SER A 35 6.00 -12.96 28.02
C SER A 35 6.78 -13.96 27.18
N LYS A 36 6.99 -13.65 25.90
CA LYS A 36 7.86 -14.45 25.02
C LYS A 36 9.36 -14.30 25.36
N SER A 37 9.75 -13.20 25.99
CA SER A 37 11.15 -12.90 26.30
C SER A 37 11.66 -13.58 27.57
N ASP A 38 10.75 -14.09 28.40
CA ASP A 38 11.09 -14.69 29.69
C ASP A 38 10.57 -16.13 29.74
N PRO A 39 11.44 -17.14 29.56
CA PRO A 39 11.06 -18.55 29.57
C PRO A 39 10.38 -19.00 30.87
N ASP A 40 10.58 -18.27 31.97
CA ASP A 40 10.00 -18.58 33.28
C ASP A 40 8.69 -17.82 33.54
N SER A 41 8.24 -16.98 32.62
CA SER A 41 6.93 -16.31 32.72
C SER A 41 5.76 -17.21 32.30
N ALA A 42 6.04 -18.36 31.68
CA ALA A 42 5.05 -19.28 31.13
C ALA A 42 5.48 -20.74 31.31
N VAL A 43 4.51 -21.63 31.48
CA VAL A 43 4.71 -23.08 31.36
C VAL A 43 4.54 -23.47 29.89
N PHE A 44 5.55 -24.10 29.31
CA PHE A 44 5.50 -24.60 27.93
C PHE A 44 4.92 -26.01 27.89
N MET A 45 4.31 -26.37 26.77
CA MET A 45 3.66 -27.66 26.57
C MET A 45 4.64 -28.85 26.62
N GLU A 46 5.92 -28.59 26.35
CA GLU A 46 6.99 -29.58 26.39
C GLU A 46 7.86 -29.54 27.66
N ASP A 47 7.53 -28.71 28.65
CA ASP A 47 8.33 -28.59 29.87
C ASP A 47 8.38 -29.93 30.61
N THR A 48 9.56 -30.26 31.15
CA THR A 48 9.75 -31.43 32.01
C THR A 48 8.99 -31.26 33.32
N ALA A 49 8.77 -32.35 34.07
CA ALA A 49 8.09 -32.25 35.36
C ALA A 49 8.83 -31.33 36.34
N GLU A 50 10.16 -31.38 36.28
CA GLU A 50 11.08 -30.55 37.05
C GLU A 50 11.02 -29.07 36.63
N ASP A 51 10.89 -28.79 35.33
CA ASP A 51 10.74 -27.42 34.83
C ASP A 51 9.42 -26.80 35.27
N VAL A 52 8.32 -27.56 35.22
CA VAL A 52 7.01 -27.11 35.72
C VAL A 52 7.11 -26.79 37.22
N GLU A 53 7.66 -27.71 38.01
CA GLU A 53 7.83 -27.51 39.45
C GLU A 53 8.66 -26.27 39.76
N ARG A 54 9.80 -26.10 39.06
CA ARG A 54 10.66 -24.92 39.21
C ARG A 54 9.92 -23.62 38.89
N LYS A 55 9.19 -23.57 37.77
CA LYS A 55 8.45 -22.36 37.33
C LYS A 55 7.32 -22.00 38.29
N ILE A 56 6.53 -22.98 38.72
CA ILE A 56 5.41 -22.75 39.64
C ILE A 56 5.91 -22.39 41.05
N ASN A 57 7.01 -22.98 41.52
CA ASN A 57 7.62 -22.60 42.79
C ASN A 57 8.08 -21.13 42.80
N LEU A 58 8.61 -20.63 41.69
CA LEU A 58 9.03 -19.24 41.50
C LEU A 58 7.88 -18.27 41.19
N ALA A 59 6.67 -18.76 40.94
CA ALA A 59 5.54 -17.93 40.54
C ALA A 59 5.10 -16.98 41.66
N TYR A 60 4.65 -15.79 41.28
CA TYR A 60 4.04 -14.80 42.18
C TYR A 60 2.70 -15.33 42.71
N CYS A 61 2.50 -15.29 44.03
CA CYS A 61 1.29 -15.89 44.64
C CYS A 61 0.81 -15.09 45.84
N PRO A 62 0.32 -13.84 45.64
CA PRO A 62 -0.14 -13.00 46.74
C PRO A 62 -1.43 -13.56 47.36
N ASN A 63 -1.51 -13.49 48.69
CA ASN A 63 -2.71 -13.84 49.48
C ASN A 63 -3.40 -12.62 50.10
N LYS A 64 -2.88 -11.42 49.84
CA LYS A 64 -3.45 -10.13 50.23
C LYS A 64 -3.35 -9.17 49.05
N GLU A 65 -4.34 -8.31 48.92
CA GLU A 65 -4.26 -7.19 47.98
C GLU A 65 -3.10 -6.28 48.38
N LYS A 66 -2.33 -5.81 47.39
CA LYS A 66 -1.38 -4.72 47.64
C LYS A 66 -2.19 -3.44 47.84
N THR A 67 -2.06 -2.81 49.00
CA THR A 67 -2.34 -1.38 49.13
C THR A 67 -1.25 -0.65 48.35
N ASP A 68 -1.63 0.07 47.30
CA ASP A 68 -0.74 0.92 46.50
C ASP A 68 -0.11 2.03 47.36
N GLU A 69 0.96 1.70 48.07
CA GLU A 69 1.88 2.65 48.69
C GLU A 69 3.31 2.25 48.34
N THR A 70 3.68 2.38 47.06
CA THR A 70 5.05 2.71 46.62
C THR A 70 5.04 2.92 45.11
N ASN A 71 5.13 4.20 44.71
CA ASN A 71 5.50 4.64 43.37
C ASN A 71 6.95 4.26 43.06
N ASP A 72 7.24 2.98 42.87
CA ASP A 72 8.45 2.57 42.16
C ASP A 72 8.11 2.51 40.67
N ALA A 73 8.31 3.65 40.03
CA ALA A 73 8.20 3.83 38.59
C ALA A 73 9.18 2.88 37.88
N ALA A 74 8.68 1.73 37.42
CA ALA A 74 9.27 1.06 36.27
C ALA A 74 9.24 2.04 35.09
N PRO A 75 10.27 2.07 34.22
CA PRO A 75 10.32 3.02 33.13
C PRO A 75 9.08 2.81 32.26
N ALA A 76 8.38 3.90 31.98
CA ALA A 76 7.19 3.92 31.15
C ALA A 76 7.49 3.28 29.79
N GLU A 77 7.18 1.98 29.65
CA GLU A 77 6.88 1.42 28.35
C GLU A 77 5.70 2.21 27.80
N GLU A 78 5.80 2.62 26.53
CA GLU A 78 4.74 3.33 25.82
C GLU A 78 3.38 2.71 26.14
N VAL A 79 2.45 3.58 26.52
CA VAL A 79 1.07 3.25 26.85
C VAL A 79 0.40 2.75 25.57
N ASP A 80 0.56 1.46 25.30
CA ASP A 80 -0.19 0.74 24.28
C ASP A 80 -1.66 0.79 24.69
N ALA A 81 -2.46 1.55 23.95
CA ALA A 81 -3.90 1.70 24.15
C ALA A 81 -4.65 0.36 24.12
N GLY A 82 -4.02 -0.73 23.68
CA GLY A 82 -4.54 -2.11 23.78
C GLY A 82 -4.39 -2.77 25.15
N LYS A 83 -3.60 -2.23 26.10
CA LYS A 83 -3.36 -2.87 27.41
C LYS A 83 -4.48 -2.62 28.43
N GLU A 84 -5.12 -1.43 28.43
CA GLU A 84 -6.10 -1.06 29.46
C GLU A 84 -7.50 -1.70 29.31
N SER A 85 -7.85 -2.21 28.12
CA SER A 85 -9.25 -2.60 27.82
C SER A 85 -9.57 -4.10 27.87
N MET A 86 -8.67 -4.95 28.38
CA MET A 86 -8.66 -6.37 27.98
C MET A 86 -9.06 -7.39 29.05
N HIS A 87 -9.23 -6.98 30.31
CA HIS A 87 -9.75 -7.86 31.36
C HIS A 87 -11.23 -7.53 31.63
N LEU A 88 -12.12 -8.50 31.39
CA LEU A 88 -13.58 -8.33 31.54
C LEU A 88 -14.01 -8.14 33.01
N GLN A 89 -13.17 -8.57 33.96
CA GLN A 89 -13.38 -8.42 35.39
C GLN A 89 -12.10 -7.87 36.03
N VAL A 90 -12.25 -6.92 36.94
CA VAL A 90 -11.14 -6.36 37.71
C VAL A 90 -10.77 -7.36 38.80
N ASP A 91 -9.61 -8.00 38.66
CA ASP A 91 -8.99 -8.81 39.72
C ASP A 91 -7.81 -8.04 40.31
N THR A 92 -8.00 -7.57 41.54
CA THR A 92 -7.05 -6.78 42.33
C THR A 92 -5.89 -7.63 42.86
N LEU A 93 -6.07 -8.96 42.97
CA LEU A 93 -5.07 -9.85 43.54
C LEU A 93 -4.00 -10.22 42.51
N LYS A 94 -4.37 -10.32 41.21
CA LYS A 94 -3.50 -10.71 40.08
C LYS A 94 -2.58 -11.89 40.44
N ASN A 95 -3.17 -12.96 40.98
CA ASN A 95 -2.44 -14.15 41.42
C ASN A 95 -2.43 -15.21 40.30
N PRO A 96 -1.30 -15.41 39.59
CA PRO A 96 -1.22 -16.37 38.49
C PRO A 96 -1.44 -17.82 38.92
N CYS A 97 -1.09 -18.21 40.15
CA CYS A 97 -1.35 -19.58 40.61
C CYS A 97 -2.85 -19.87 40.74
N LEU A 98 -3.62 -18.94 41.32
CA LEU A 98 -5.08 -19.07 41.39
C LEU A 98 -5.73 -18.98 40.01
N ASP A 99 -5.21 -18.11 39.15
CA ASP A 99 -5.67 -17.95 37.76
C ASP A 99 -5.53 -19.27 36.97
N TYR A 100 -4.39 -19.93 37.07
CA TYR A 100 -4.16 -21.24 36.45
C TYR A 100 -5.08 -22.32 37.03
N VAL A 101 -5.33 -22.32 38.35
CA VAL A 101 -6.29 -23.28 38.94
C VAL A 101 -7.69 -23.06 38.39
N GLN A 102 -8.14 -21.81 38.27
CA GLN A 102 -9.47 -21.48 37.74
C GLN A 102 -9.61 -21.85 36.26
N HIS A 103 -8.66 -21.42 35.44
CA HIS A 103 -8.80 -21.39 33.99
C HIS A 103 -8.13 -22.56 33.26
N ILE A 104 -7.24 -23.30 33.92
CA ILE A 104 -6.63 -24.52 33.38
C ILE A 104 -7.16 -25.75 34.11
N ILE A 105 -6.95 -25.83 35.43
CA ILE A 105 -7.23 -27.08 36.17
C ILE A 105 -8.73 -27.34 36.32
N LEU A 106 -9.51 -26.34 36.75
CA LEU A 106 -10.95 -26.46 37.02
C LEU A 106 -11.84 -26.09 35.83
N CYS A 107 -11.25 -25.75 34.68
CA CYS A 107 -12.02 -25.41 33.47
C CYS A 107 -12.76 -26.61 32.84
N PRO A 108 -12.17 -27.83 32.77
CA PRO A 108 -12.87 -28.98 32.20
C PRO A 108 -14.08 -29.39 33.06
N PRO A 109 -15.20 -29.81 32.44
CA PRO A 109 -16.37 -30.26 33.20
C PRO A 109 -16.05 -31.41 34.15
N GLY A 110 -16.40 -31.26 35.42
CA GLY A 110 -16.16 -32.28 36.45
C GLY A 110 -14.71 -32.38 36.94
N ALA A 111 -13.83 -31.48 36.51
CA ALA A 111 -12.46 -31.41 37.04
C ALA A 111 -12.46 -31.09 38.54
N THR A 112 -11.44 -31.61 39.23
CA THR A 112 -11.23 -31.33 40.65
C THR A 112 -9.79 -30.89 40.86
N PHE A 113 -9.56 -30.09 41.90
CA PHE A 113 -8.24 -29.63 42.29
C PHE A 113 -7.91 -30.20 43.66
N THR A 114 -6.77 -30.88 43.81
CA THR A 114 -6.34 -31.43 45.09
C THR A 114 -5.10 -30.73 45.59
N ALA A 115 -5.17 -30.15 46.79
CA ALA A 115 -4.05 -29.47 47.43
C ALA A 115 -4.15 -29.60 48.96
N GLY A 116 -3.02 -29.82 49.63
CA GLY A 116 -2.97 -29.93 51.10
C GLY A 116 -3.84 -31.05 51.70
N GLY A 117 -4.08 -32.13 50.95
CA GLY A 117 -4.90 -33.27 51.38
C GLY A 117 -6.42 -33.04 51.26
N LYS A 118 -6.86 -31.92 50.67
CA LYS A 118 -8.27 -31.64 50.37
C LYS A 118 -8.49 -31.57 48.87
N THR A 119 -9.67 -32.01 48.44
CA THR A 119 -10.11 -31.95 47.05
C THR A 119 -11.24 -30.95 46.92
N TYR A 120 -11.11 -30.05 45.95
CA TYR A 120 -12.03 -28.96 45.65
C TYR A 120 -12.67 -29.20 44.28
N SER A 121 -13.98 -29.01 44.18
CA SER A 121 -14.74 -29.15 42.92
C SER A 121 -15.02 -27.82 42.22
N ASP A 122 -14.69 -26.69 42.86
CA ASP A 122 -14.98 -25.35 42.36
C ASP A 122 -13.92 -24.35 42.79
N PHE A 123 -13.73 -23.30 42.00
CA PHE A 123 -12.70 -22.29 42.24
C PHE A 123 -12.97 -21.42 43.48
N ALA A 124 -14.24 -21.16 43.82
CA ALA A 124 -14.58 -20.32 44.96
C ALA A 124 -14.10 -20.95 46.27
N SER A 125 -14.25 -22.26 46.41
CA SER A 125 -13.75 -23.03 47.55
C SER A 125 -12.21 -22.98 47.64
N VAL A 126 -11.49 -23.10 46.51
CA VAL A 126 -10.03 -22.98 46.45
C VAL A 126 -9.58 -21.58 46.88
N LYS A 127 -10.18 -20.53 46.30
CA LYS A 127 -9.85 -19.13 46.60
C LYS A 127 -10.10 -18.81 48.08
N SER A 128 -11.23 -19.27 48.63
CA SER A 128 -11.57 -19.07 50.05
C SER A 128 -10.55 -19.76 50.98
N ALA A 129 -10.22 -21.03 50.72
CA ALA A 129 -9.25 -21.77 51.51
C ALA A 129 -7.84 -21.14 51.47
N PHE A 130 -7.45 -20.57 50.32
CA PHE A 130 -6.17 -19.87 50.20
C PHE A 130 -6.16 -18.55 50.97
N LEU A 131 -7.19 -17.72 50.80
CA LEU A 131 -7.25 -16.39 51.42
C LEU A 131 -7.51 -16.43 52.93
N SER A 132 -8.18 -17.47 53.44
CA SER A 132 -8.37 -17.70 54.87
C SER A 132 -7.10 -18.19 55.58
N GLY A 133 -6.07 -18.60 54.81
CA GLY A 133 -4.85 -19.21 55.32
C GLY A 133 -4.97 -20.70 55.65
N GLU A 134 -6.12 -21.33 55.38
CA GLU A 134 -6.32 -22.77 55.51
C GLU A 134 -5.42 -23.57 54.56
N MET A 135 -5.21 -23.05 53.34
CA MET A 135 -4.28 -23.58 52.35
C MET A 135 -3.05 -22.68 52.24
N THR A 136 -1.88 -23.25 52.49
CA THR A 136 -0.60 -22.53 52.35
C THR A 136 -0.22 -22.34 50.88
N GLU A 137 0.60 -21.34 50.60
CA GLU A 137 1.18 -21.10 49.26
C GLU A 137 1.89 -22.33 48.71
N GLN A 138 2.68 -23.01 49.55
CA GLN A 138 3.40 -24.22 49.15
C GLN A 138 2.43 -25.35 48.75
N ASN A 139 1.33 -25.53 49.49
CA ASN A 139 0.33 -26.54 49.16
C ASN A 139 -0.43 -26.22 47.88
N LEU A 140 -0.78 -24.94 47.65
CA LEU A 140 -1.41 -24.48 46.41
C LEU A 140 -0.49 -24.73 45.21
N LYS A 141 0.77 -24.28 45.30
CA LYS A 141 1.78 -24.44 44.24
C LYS A 141 2.07 -25.92 43.94
N LYS A 142 2.15 -26.75 44.98
CA LYS A 142 2.33 -28.19 44.82
C LYS A 142 1.14 -28.84 44.11
N GLY A 143 -0.08 -28.59 44.57
CA GLY A 143 -1.28 -29.12 43.92
C GLY A 143 -1.41 -28.65 42.47
N LEU A 144 -1.05 -27.38 42.19
CA LEU A 144 -1.02 -26.85 40.83
C LEU A 144 0.04 -27.55 39.97
N THR A 145 1.24 -27.78 40.51
CA THR A 145 2.32 -28.51 39.83
C THR A 145 1.88 -29.92 39.47
N ASP A 146 1.28 -30.64 40.43
CA ASP A 146 0.79 -32.00 40.24
C ASP A 146 -0.29 -32.05 39.13
N GLY A 147 -1.28 -31.15 39.20
CA GLY A 147 -2.33 -31.06 38.19
C GLY A 147 -1.83 -30.67 36.79
N LEU A 148 -0.87 -29.75 36.70
CA LEU A 148 -0.26 -29.38 35.42
C LEU A 148 0.57 -30.53 34.83
N ASN A 149 1.32 -31.25 35.67
CA ASN A 149 2.10 -32.39 35.22
C ASN A 149 1.21 -33.53 34.70
N GLU A 150 0.08 -33.78 35.35
CA GLU A 150 -0.92 -34.75 34.87
C GLU A 150 -1.48 -34.34 33.50
N LEU A 151 -1.83 -33.06 33.31
CA LEU A 151 -2.35 -32.55 32.04
C LEU A 151 -1.31 -32.58 30.89
N LEU A 152 -0.03 -32.36 31.20
CA LEU A 152 1.05 -32.33 30.21
C LEU A 152 1.58 -33.72 29.85
N GLU A 153 1.36 -34.72 30.69
CA GLU A 153 1.89 -36.08 30.48
C GLU A 153 1.51 -36.71 29.13
N PRO A 154 0.25 -36.64 28.66
CA PRO A 154 -0.10 -37.14 27.33
C PRO A 154 0.67 -36.46 26.19
N VAL A 155 0.98 -35.17 26.33
CA VAL A 155 1.74 -34.39 25.35
C VAL A 155 3.21 -34.83 25.34
N ARG A 156 3.80 -35.02 26.52
CA ARG A 156 5.17 -35.54 26.68
C ARG A 156 5.32 -36.93 26.08
N GLN A 157 4.35 -37.81 26.31
CA GLN A 157 4.33 -39.15 25.72
C GLN A 157 4.24 -39.09 24.19
N HIS A 158 3.43 -38.19 23.63
CA HIS A 158 3.34 -38.03 22.18
C HIS A 158 4.70 -37.65 21.55
N PHE A 159 5.39 -36.65 22.10
CA PHE A 159 6.73 -36.26 21.62
C PHE A 159 7.83 -37.31 21.87
N THR A 160 7.59 -38.27 22.76
CA THR A 160 8.51 -39.38 23.04
C THR A 160 8.30 -40.55 22.09
N ASN A 161 7.04 -40.90 21.82
CA ASN A 161 6.66 -42.11 21.10
C ASN A 161 6.51 -41.90 19.59
N ASP A 162 6.29 -40.66 19.12
CA ASP A 162 6.19 -40.33 17.70
C ASP A 162 7.50 -39.73 17.17
N GLU A 163 8.11 -40.40 16.18
CA GLU A 163 9.39 -39.99 15.62
C GLU A 163 9.35 -38.64 14.91
N ASN A 164 8.25 -38.36 14.18
CA ASN A 164 8.09 -37.10 13.47
C ASN A 164 7.90 -35.94 14.45
N ALA A 165 7.03 -36.10 15.45
CA ALA A 165 6.80 -35.10 16.48
C ALA A 165 8.10 -34.80 17.25
N ARG A 166 8.86 -35.84 17.62
CA ARG A 166 10.16 -35.69 18.28
C ARG A 166 11.16 -34.90 17.43
N THR A 167 11.18 -35.16 16.12
CA THR A 167 12.05 -34.45 15.17
C THR A 167 11.67 -32.98 15.06
N LEU A 168 10.38 -32.67 14.96
CA LEU A 168 9.89 -31.29 14.94
C LEU A 168 10.21 -30.54 16.24
N LEU A 169 10.05 -31.19 17.40
CA LEU A 169 10.40 -30.58 18.69
C LEU A 169 11.91 -30.30 18.80
N ALA A 170 12.75 -31.20 18.27
CA ALA A 170 14.19 -30.98 18.21
C ALA A 170 14.56 -29.76 17.35
N GLN A 171 13.90 -29.59 16.19
CA GLN A 171 14.08 -28.41 15.33
C GLN A 171 13.64 -27.12 16.04
N VAL A 172 12.48 -27.11 16.70
CA VAL A 172 12.01 -25.94 17.48
C VAL A 172 13.00 -25.58 18.59
N ARG A 173 13.54 -26.59 19.30
CA ARG A 173 14.56 -26.38 20.33
C ARG A 173 15.88 -25.87 19.76
N GLN A 174 16.24 -26.27 18.53
CA GLN A 174 17.40 -25.74 17.82
C GLN A 174 17.19 -24.25 17.50
N PHE A 175 16.03 -23.85 16.97
CA PHE A 175 15.72 -22.44 16.69
C PHE A 175 15.71 -21.55 17.95
N LYS A 176 15.40 -22.10 19.13
CA LYS A 176 15.53 -21.36 20.40
C LYS A 176 17.00 -21.09 20.80
N LYS A 177 17.95 -21.91 20.32
CA LYS A 177 19.38 -21.83 20.65
C LYS A 177 20.18 -21.04 19.62
N GLU A 178 19.74 -21.07 18.36
CA GLU A 178 20.29 -20.21 17.33
C GLU A 178 19.98 -18.76 17.74
N ASP A 179 21.01 -17.95 17.97
CA ASP A 179 20.83 -16.51 18.03
C ASP A 179 20.06 -16.09 16.76
N LEU A 180 19.15 -15.13 16.87
CA LEU A 180 18.54 -14.42 15.73
C LEU A 180 19.60 -13.63 14.91
N LYS A 181 20.83 -14.13 14.77
CA LYS A 181 21.76 -13.63 13.79
C LYS A 181 21.18 -13.94 12.42
N ALA A 182 21.10 -12.90 11.61
CA ALA A 182 20.65 -12.95 10.23
C ALA A 182 21.22 -14.20 9.56
N ALA A 183 20.34 -14.92 8.86
CA ALA A 183 20.69 -16.10 8.07
C ALA A 183 22.05 -15.90 7.38
N SER A 184 22.91 -16.91 7.45
CA SER A 184 24.18 -16.93 6.73
C SER A 184 23.95 -16.54 5.27
N SER A 185 24.88 -15.79 4.70
CA SER A 185 24.97 -15.30 3.31
C SER A 185 24.90 -16.38 2.21
N ASP A 186 24.56 -17.62 2.54
CA ASP A 186 24.49 -18.79 1.66
C ASP A 186 23.06 -19.05 1.12
N GLU A 187 22.01 -18.40 1.65
CA GLU A 187 20.69 -18.34 0.99
C GLU A 187 20.71 -17.25 -0.11
N LYS A 188 21.35 -17.56 -1.23
CA LYS A 188 21.72 -16.62 -2.31
C LYS A 188 20.58 -16.04 -3.15
N GLU A 189 19.31 -16.29 -2.84
CA GLU A 189 18.21 -15.85 -3.68
C GLU A 189 17.08 -15.24 -2.85
N GLU A 190 16.87 -13.93 -2.99
CA GLU A 190 15.72 -13.25 -2.38
C GLU A 190 14.44 -13.77 -3.04
N ARG A 191 13.54 -14.33 -2.23
CA ARG A 191 12.25 -14.82 -2.71
C ARG A 191 11.40 -13.65 -3.21
N ARG A 192 11.25 -13.54 -4.53
CA ARG A 192 10.56 -12.42 -5.18
C ARG A 192 9.74 -12.85 -6.39
N LEU A 193 8.79 -12.02 -6.79
CA LEU A 193 8.18 -12.13 -8.12
C LEU A 193 9.29 -11.97 -9.20
N ASN A 194 9.20 -12.77 -10.26
CA ASN A 194 10.07 -12.64 -11.44
C ASN A 194 9.21 -12.76 -12.70
N LEU A 195 8.85 -11.62 -13.30
CA LEU A 195 7.94 -11.59 -14.45
C LEU A 195 8.57 -12.09 -15.75
N VAL A 196 9.91 -12.15 -15.81
CA VAL A 196 10.61 -12.81 -16.92
C VAL A 196 10.40 -14.32 -16.82
N ALA A 197 10.60 -14.89 -15.63
CA ALA A 197 10.44 -16.33 -15.38
C ALA A 197 8.99 -16.80 -15.60
N THR A 198 8.00 -15.95 -15.29
CA THR A 198 6.57 -16.26 -15.56
C THR A 198 6.16 -16.00 -17.01
N GLY A 199 7.05 -15.45 -17.86
CA GLY A 199 6.78 -15.14 -19.27
C GLY A 199 5.84 -13.95 -19.48
N LYS A 200 5.58 -13.14 -18.45
CA LYS A 200 4.76 -11.92 -18.54
C LYS A 200 5.50 -10.77 -19.22
N ILE A 201 6.83 -10.76 -19.13
CA ILE A 201 7.71 -9.90 -19.92
C ILE A 201 8.78 -10.76 -20.60
N SER A 202 9.27 -10.30 -21.76
CA SER A 202 10.18 -11.09 -22.59
C SER A 202 11.63 -11.10 -22.09
N SER A 203 12.04 -10.08 -21.35
CA SER A 203 13.42 -9.94 -20.83
C SER A 203 13.46 -8.92 -19.69
N ALA A 204 14.47 -9.07 -18.82
CA ALA A 204 14.83 -8.05 -17.82
C ALA A 204 15.52 -6.85 -18.50
N GLY A 205 15.75 -5.77 -17.74
CA GLY A 205 16.49 -4.61 -18.23
C GLY A 205 15.66 -3.65 -19.10
N GLY A 206 14.33 -3.72 -19.03
CA GLY A 206 13.44 -2.80 -19.73
C GLY A 206 13.42 -1.38 -19.16
N HIS A 207 12.75 -0.49 -19.87
CA HIS A 207 12.36 0.84 -19.39
C HIS A 207 10.89 0.82 -18.95
N VAL A 208 10.63 1.10 -17.68
CA VAL A 208 9.29 1.00 -17.08
C VAL A 208 8.69 2.38 -16.84
N VAL A 209 7.42 2.52 -17.22
CA VAL A 209 6.55 3.64 -16.85
C VAL A 209 5.32 3.08 -16.18
N PHE A 210 5.02 3.56 -14.97
CA PHE A 210 3.77 3.24 -14.29
C PHE A 210 2.68 4.19 -14.78
N ALA A 211 1.51 3.65 -15.15
CA ALA A 211 0.34 4.47 -15.39
C ALA A 211 -0.10 5.14 -14.07
N PRO A 212 -0.57 6.40 -14.12
CA PRO A 212 -1.07 7.11 -12.94
C PRO A 212 -2.32 6.42 -12.40
N LEU A 213 -2.64 6.67 -11.12
CA LEU A 213 -3.85 6.11 -10.53
C LEU A 213 -5.12 6.55 -11.28
N PRO A 214 -6.05 5.62 -11.57
CA PRO A 214 -7.29 5.89 -12.27
C PRO A 214 -8.14 7.00 -11.67
N THR A 215 -8.65 7.86 -12.55
CA THR A 215 -9.67 8.86 -12.22
C THR A 215 -10.93 8.64 -13.06
N ALA A 216 -12.02 9.31 -12.72
CA ALA A 216 -13.24 9.25 -13.53
C ALA A 216 -13.08 9.94 -14.90
N SER A 217 -12.07 10.80 -15.05
CA SER A 217 -11.90 11.72 -16.18
C SER A 217 -10.42 11.76 -16.59
N PRO A 218 -9.93 10.77 -17.36
CA PRO A 218 -8.55 10.77 -17.84
C PRO A 218 -8.26 12.03 -18.65
N THR A 219 -7.16 12.72 -18.33
CA THR A 219 -6.78 13.98 -18.99
C THR A 219 -5.81 13.72 -20.14
N LEU A 220 -5.77 14.65 -21.10
CA LEU A 220 -4.79 14.63 -22.17
C LEU A 220 -3.36 14.82 -21.65
N GLN A 221 -3.18 15.60 -20.59
CA GLN A 221 -1.89 15.77 -19.92
C GLN A 221 -1.31 14.43 -19.45
N MET A 222 -2.12 13.61 -18.77
CA MET A 222 -1.70 12.28 -18.30
C MET A 222 -1.19 11.41 -19.47
N ALA A 223 -1.88 11.46 -20.61
CA ALA A 223 -1.47 10.71 -21.79
C ALA A 223 -0.14 11.22 -22.37
N THR A 224 0.02 12.54 -22.50
CA THR A 224 1.27 13.14 -23.02
C THR A 224 2.44 12.89 -22.09
N ASP A 225 2.25 12.92 -20.77
CA ASP A 225 3.30 12.64 -19.79
C ASP A 225 3.78 11.20 -19.88
N ILE A 226 2.85 10.24 -20.01
CA ILE A 226 3.21 8.83 -20.19
C ILE A 226 4.03 8.65 -21.47
N LEU A 227 3.63 9.27 -22.59
CA LEU A 227 4.39 9.17 -23.85
C LEU A 227 5.78 9.79 -23.72
N ALA A 228 5.90 10.96 -23.07
CA ALA A 228 7.17 11.61 -22.81
C ALA A 228 8.09 10.72 -21.95
N ARG A 229 7.56 10.12 -20.89
CA ARG A 229 8.28 9.18 -20.02
C ARG A 229 8.74 7.94 -20.79
N LEU A 230 7.85 7.33 -21.60
CA LEU A 230 8.18 6.15 -22.41
C LEU A 230 9.31 6.44 -23.41
N ALA A 231 9.36 7.65 -23.95
CA ALA A 231 10.40 8.07 -24.89
C ALA A 231 11.80 8.18 -24.24
N LEU A 232 11.89 8.44 -22.92
CA LEU A 232 13.17 8.48 -22.20
C LEU A 232 13.90 7.12 -22.20
N GLY A 233 13.19 6.03 -22.45
CA GLY A 233 13.76 4.69 -22.50
C GLY A 233 14.73 4.45 -23.66
N GLY A 234 14.75 5.32 -24.68
CA GLY A 234 15.58 5.14 -25.87
C GLY A 234 15.33 3.79 -26.54
N ASP A 235 16.40 3.03 -26.78
CA ASP A 235 16.35 1.71 -27.44
C ASP A 235 15.94 0.56 -26.50
N LYS A 236 15.78 0.82 -25.20
CA LYS A 236 15.34 -0.20 -24.24
C LYS A 236 13.91 -0.64 -24.57
N LYS A 237 13.58 -1.90 -24.27
CA LYS A 237 12.21 -2.41 -24.35
C LYS A 237 11.31 -1.66 -23.37
N LYS A 238 10.23 -1.07 -23.88
CA LYS A 238 9.35 -0.18 -23.11
C LYS A 238 8.20 -0.98 -22.50
N ILE A 239 7.95 -0.76 -21.22
CA ILE A 239 6.89 -1.41 -20.46
C ILE A 239 6.00 -0.35 -19.84
N LEU A 240 4.71 -0.40 -20.17
CA LEU A 240 3.68 0.39 -19.50
C LEU A 240 2.96 -0.50 -18.49
N PHE A 241 3.13 -0.18 -17.20
CA PHE A 241 2.57 -0.97 -16.10
C PHE A 241 1.28 -0.34 -15.56
N LEU A 242 0.17 -1.09 -15.62
CA LEU A 242 -1.15 -0.63 -15.21
C LEU A 242 -1.45 -1.07 -13.77
N SER A 243 -1.41 -0.14 -12.83
CA SER A 243 -1.49 -0.39 -11.38
C SER A 243 -2.94 -0.60 -10.89
N ASP A 244 -3.69 -1.52 -11.50
CA ASP A 244 -5.13 -1.71 -11.25
C ASP A 244 -5.47 -2.18 -9.82
N TRP A 245 -4.62 -2.99 -9.20
CA TRP A 245 -4.81 -3.39 -7.79
C TRP A 245 -4.37 -2.32 -6.81
N SER A 246 -3.28 -1.62 -7.09
CA SER A 246 -2.86 -0.49 -6.25
C SER A 246 -3.91 0.61 -6.29
N ALA A 247 -4.52 0.86 -7.44
CA ALA A 247 -5.68 1.73 -7.60
C ALA A 247 -6.86 1.29 -6.72
N HIS A 248 -7.17 -0.01 -6.70
CA HIS A 248 -8.24 -0.55 -5.87
C HIS A 248 -7.95 -0.34 -4.37
N VAL A 249 -6.72 -0.65 -3.94
CA VAL A 249 -6.29 -0.51 -2.54
C VAL A 249 -6.24 0.96 -2.11
N CYS A 250 -5.86 1.87 -3.01
CA CYS A 250 -5.83 3.31 -2.78
C CYS A 250 -7.19 3.99 -2.94
N SER A 251 -8.28 3.22 -3.13
CA SER A 251 -9.63 3.76 -3.33
C SER A 251 -9.79 4.69 -4.54
N SER A 252 -8.89 4.59 -5.52
CA SER A 252 -9.03 5.28 -6.80
C SER A 252 -10.34 4.85 -7.46
N CYS A 253 -11.10 5.82 -7.99
CA CYS A 253 -12.47 5.59 -8.47
C CYS A 253 -13.37 4.85 -7.46
N ASP A 254 -13.33 5.21 -6.17
CA ASP A 254 -14.13 4.57 -5.10
C ASP A 254 -13.91 3.05 -5.03
N ALA A 255 -12.70 2.61 -5.42
CA ALA A 255 -12.32 1.21 -5.58
C ALA A 255 -13.17 0.40 -6.58
N ASP A 256 -13.93 1.06 -7.47
CA ASP A 256 -14.79 0.40 -8.45
C ASP A 256 -13.95 -0.24 -9.57
N LYS A 257 -13.87 -1.58 -9.57
CA LYS A 257 -13.08 -2.36 -10.54
C LYS A 257 -13.48 -2.10 -11.99
N LYS A 258 -14.75 -1.81 -12.27
CA LYS A 258 -15.22 -1.52 -13.64
C LYS A 258 -14.76 -0.14 -14.07
N ALA A 259 -14.80 0.85 -13.18
CA ALA A 259 -14.29 2.19 -13.46
C ALA A 259 -12.77 2.19 -13.65
N ILE A 260 -12.03 1.47 -12.79
CA ILE A 260 -10.57 1.29 -12.90
C ILE A 260 -10.20 0.64 -14.24
N SER A 261 -10.86 -0.47 -14.60
CA SER A 261 -10.62 -1.14 -15.89
C SER A 261 -10.98 -0.22 -17.07
N ALA A 262 -12.12 0.47 -17.00
CA ALA A 262 -12.55 1.39 -18.06
C ALA A 262 -11.57 2.56 -18.26
N TYR A 263 -10.99 3.09 -17.17
CA TYR A 263 -9.96 4.11 -17.23
C TYR A 263 -8.75 3.64 -18.04
N HIS A 264 -8.18 2.46 -17.70
CA HIS A 264 -7.04 1.94 -18.44
C HIS A 264 -7.37 1.66 -19.91
N THR A 265 -8.57 1.15 -20.22
CA THR A 265 -9.00 0.95 -21.61
C THR A 265 -9.03 2.25 -22.41
N VAL A 266 -9.60 3.33 -21.84
CA VAL A 266 -9.64 4.64 -22.51
C VAL A 266 -8.25 5.24 -22.64
N LEU A 267 -7.43 5.15 -21.58
CA LEU A 267 -6.06 5.64 -21.57
C LEU A 267 -5.23 4.98 -22.68
N LEU A 268 -5.23 3.64 -22.77
CA LEU A 268 -4.48 2.90 -23.80
C LEU A 268 -4.91 3.24 -25.22
N SER A 269 -6.23 3.36 -25.47
CA SER A 269 -6.74 3.79 -26.78
C SER A 269 -6.27 5.19 -27.14
N GLY A 270 -6.26 6.08 -26.15
CA GLY A 270 -5.73 7.42 -26.24
C GLY A 270 -4.25 7.49 -26.60
N LEU A 271 -3.41 6.75 -25.88
CA LEU A 271 -1.96 6.65 -26.14
C LEU A 271 -1.69 6.17 -27.57
N ARG A 272 -2.34 5.09 -28.00
CA ARG A 272 -2.21 4.56 -29.38
C ARG A 272 -2.72 5.54 -30.44
N SER A 273 -3.74 6.33 -30.10
CA SER A 273 -4.25 7.37 -30.98
C SER A 273 -3.27 8.52 -31.09
N LEU A 274 -2.56 8.88 -30.02
CA LEU A 274 -1.60 9.98 -30.03
C LEU A 274 -0.32 9.58 -30.76
N ASP A 275 0.32 8.49 -30.34
CA ASP A 275 1.57 7.98 -30.90
C ASP A 275 1.49 6.46 -31.15
N PRO A 276 0.97 6.03 -32.31
CA PRO A 276 0.86 4.61 -32.63
C PRO A 276 2.22 3.94 -32.78
N THR A 277 3.21 4.64 -33.35
CA THR A 277 4.54 4.08 -33.61
C THR A 277 5.28 3.76 -32.32
N LEU A 278 5.24 4.66 -31.33
CA LEU A 278 5.81 4.38 -30.02
C LEU A 278 5.07 3.22 -29.34
N MET A 279 3.73 3.27 -29.35
CA MET A 279 2.91 2.28 -28.63
C MET A 279 2.97 0.87 -29.23
N ASP A 280 3.32 0.71 -30.51
CA ASP A 280 3.54 -0.61 -31.12
C ASP A 280 4.75 -1.36 -30.53
N ASP A 281 5.74 -0.64 -29.97
CA ASP A 281 6.91 -1.22 -29.28
C ASP A 281 6.72 -1.34 -27.75
N VAL A 282 5.59 -0.87 -27.22
CA VAL A 282 5.31 -0.89 -25.77
C VAL A 282 4.63 -2.19 -25.35
N THR A 283 5.24 -2.89 -24.39
CA THR A 283 4.60 -4.02 -23.71
C THR A 283 3.72 -3.50 -22.58
N VAL A 284 2.42 -3.80 -22.62
CA VAL A 284 1.48 -3.40 -21.56
C VAL A 284 1.32 -4.55 -20.57
N VAL A 285 1.54 -4.27 -19.29
CA VAL A 285 1.40 -5.27 -18.21
C VAL A 285 0.37 -4.76 -17.21
N THR A 286 -0.61 -5.58 -16.88
CA THR A 286 -1.59 -5.28 -15.83
C THR A 286 -1.12 -5.86 -14.49
N GLN A 287 -1.21 -5.08 -13.42
CA GLN A 287 -0.75 -5.51 -12.10
C GLN A 287 -1.49 -6.75 -11.59
N SER A 288 -2.82 -6.85 -11.78
CA SER A 288 -3.59 -8.06 -11.48
C SER A 288 -3.00 -9.31 -12.15
N ASP A 289 -2.67 -9.24 -13.43
CA ASP A 289 -2.10 -10.35 -14.18
C ASP A 289 -0.68 -10.71 -13.70
N ALA A 290 0.10 -9.71 -13.31
CA ALA A 290 1.41 -9.90 -12.70
C ALA A 290 1.30 -10.63 -11.35
N ILE A 291 0.43 -10.14 -10.46
CA ILE A 291 0.16 -10.75 -9.14
C ILE A 291 -0.31 -12.20 -9.32
N LEU A 292 -1.25 -12.44 -10.22
CA LEU A 292 -1.81 -13.77 -10.43
C LEU A 292 -0.83 -14.76 -11.08
N SER A 293 0.25 -14.28 -11.69
CA SER A 293 1.28 -15.16 -12.27
C SER A 293 2.12 -15.87 -11.21
N ASP A 294 2.31 -15.25 -10.04
CA ASP A 294 2.94 -15.86 -8.87
C ASP A 294 2.51 -15.14 -7.58
N PRO A 295 1.31 -15.45 -7.07
CA PRO A 295 0.75 -14.72 -5.93
C PRO A 295 1.58 -14.86 -4.67
N SER A 296 2.22 -16.02 -4.47
CA SER A 296 2.96 -16.28 -3.24
C SER A 296 4.22 -15.44 -3.19
N ASN A 297 5.01 -15.42 -4.27
CA ASN A 297 6.24 -14.64 -4.30
C ASN A 297 5.96 -13.14 -4.36
N TYR A 298 4.86 -12.71 -4.99
CA TYR A 298 4.44 -11.31 -4.96
C TYR A 298 4.19 -10.81 -3.53
N TRP A 299 3.31 -11.47 -2.78
CA TRP A 299 2.97 -11.01 -1.43
C TRP A 299 4.10 -11.18 -0.43
N ILE A 300 4.99 -12.16 -0.62
CA ILE A 300 6.22 -12.26 0.17
C ILE A 300 7.14 -11.06 -0.08
N SER A 301 7.26 -10.61 -1.34
CA SER A 301 8.01 -9.39 -1.66
C SER A 301 7.44 -8.20 -0.88
N VAL A 302 6.13 -7.98 -0.96
CA VAL A 302 5.43 -6.89 -0.24
C VAL A 302 5.65 -6.97 1.28
N ILE A 303 5.57 -8.17 1.86
CA ILE A 303 5.80 -8.38 3.30
C ILE A 303 7.26 -8.09 3.67
N ASN A 304 8.23 -8.54 2.88
CA ASN A 304 9.66 -8.31 3.16
C ASN A 304 10.00 -6.81 3.11
N ILE A 305 9.43 -6.08 2.14
CA ILE A 305 9.56 -4.62 2.06
C ILE A 305 8.93 -3.96 3.29
N GLY A 306 7.72 -4.38 3.68
CA GLY A 306 7.03 -3.84 4.85
C GLY A 306 7.72 -4.14 6.19
N ARG A 307 8.48 -5.25 6.29
CA ARG A 307 9.32 -5.57 7.46
C ARG A 307 10.61 -4.75 7.49
N HIS A 308 11.05 -4.22 6.36
CA HIS A 308 12.30 -3.51 6.22
C HIS A 308 12.16 -2.03 6.59
N PHE A 309 11.12 -1.36 6.09
CA PHE A 309 10.89 0.06 6.32
C PHE A 309 10.05 0.33 7.57
N ARG A 310 10.29 1.49 8.19
CA ARG A 310 9.36 2.01 9.21
C ARG A 310 8.13 2.59 8.50
N LEU A 311 7.02 2.71 9.25
CA LEU A 311 5.80 3.29 8.70
C LEU A 311 6.03 4.72 8.18
N ASP A 312 6.77 5.54 8.93
CA ASP A 312 7.09 6.93 8.54
C ASP A 312 7.89 7.03 7.24
N ASP A 313 8.81 6.08 6.99
CA ASP A 313 9.56 6.00 5.73
C ASP A 313 8.60 5.83 4.55
N ILE A 314 7.57 4.99 4.72
CA ILE A 314 6.57 4.69 3.69
C ILE A 314 5.53 5.78 3.59
N MET A 315 5.15 6.46 4.67
CA MET A 315 4.16 7.55 4.65
C MET A 315 4.72 8.83 4.02
N GLY A 316 6.01 9.10 4.23
CA GLY A 316 6.64 10.32 3.76
C GLY A 316 5.97 11.59 4.34
N PRO A 317 6.25 12.78 3.78
CA PRO A 317 5.79 14.05 4.36
C PRO A 317 4.30 14.36 4.14
N ASN A 318 3.64 13.66 3.21
CA ASN A 318 2.32 14.03 2.72
C ASN A 318 1.17 13.20 3.32
N MET A 319 1.45 12.03 3.90
CA MET A 319 0.44 11.18 4.55
C MET A 319 0.40 11.43 6.06
N LYS A 320 -0.78 11.26 6.65
CA LYS A 320 -1.03 11.39 8.09
C LYS A 320 -1.71 10.14 8.62
N ASP A 321 -1.61 9.89 9.93
CA ASP A 321 -2.21 8.72 10.58
C ASP A 321 -3.74 8.65 10.42
N SER A 322 -4.39 9.80 10.20
CA SER A 322 -5.83 9.89 9.94
C SER A 322 -6.24 9.44 8.53
N ASP A 323 -5.27 9.32 7.61
CA ASP A 323 -5.54 8.93 6.23
C ASP A 323 -5.81 7.42 6.12
N ALA A 324 -6.36 7.01 4.99
CA ALA A 324 -6.56 5.59 4.73
C ALA A 324 -5.21 4.85 4.59
N VAL A 325 -5.15 3.60 5.01
CA VAL A 325 -3.93 2.75 4.90
C VAL A 325 -3.59 2.35 3.46
N GLY A 326 -4.52 2.55 2.52
CA GLY A 326 -4.39 2.13 1.12
C GLY A 326 -3.08 2.59 0.44
N PRO A 327 -2.74 3.89 0.46
CA PRO A 327 -1.51 4.41 -0.12
C PRO A 327 -0.22 3.81 0.49
N VAL A 328 -0.21 3.47 1.78
CA VAL A 328 0.92 2.76 2.42
C VAL A 328 1.13 1.41 1.75
N VAL A 329 0.06 0.62 1.64
CA VAL A 329 0.12 -0.71 0.98
C VAL A 329 0.48 -0.54 -0.50
N GLY A 330 -0.07 0.46 -1.18
CA GLY A 330 0.20 0.75 -2.58
C GLY A 330 1.67 1.09 -2.87
N ARG A 331 2.35 1.82 -1.98
CA ARG A 331 3.81 2.07 -2.09
C ARG A 331 4.63 0.80 -1.90
N LEU A 332 4.25 -0.06 -0.95
CA LEU A 332 4.91 -1.37 -0.79
C LEU A 332 4.73 -2.25 -2.04
N MET A 333 3.53 -2.25 -2.62
CA MET A 333 3.24 -2.93 -3.88
C MET A 333 4.07 -2.37 -5.04
N ARG A 334 4.25 -1.04 -5.13
CA ARG A 334 5.08 -0.40 -6.15
C ARG A 334 6.53 -0.90 -6.12
N VAL A 335 7.13 -0.99 -4.93
CA VAL A 335 8.50 -1.53 -4.79
C VAL A 335 8.54 -3.00 -5.21
N ALA A 336 7.54 -3.81 -4.83
CA ALA A 336 7.43 -5.20 -5.25
C ALA A 336 7.23 -5.35 -6.77
N ASP A 337 6.47 -4.47 -7.42
CA ASP A 337 6.28 -4.46 -8.86
C ASP A 337 7.60 -4.16 -9.59
N VAL A 338 8.36 -3.18 -9.10
CA VAL A 338 9.69 -2.84 -9.64
C VAL A 338 10.64 -4.04 -9.56
N MET A 339 10.68 -4.71 -8.40
CA MET A 339 11.45 -5.94 -8.24
C MET A 339 11.01 -7.04 -9.20
N GLY A 340 9.69 -7.19 -9.39
CA GLY A 340 9.10 -8.18 -10.27
C GLY A 340 9.45 -7.96 -11.74
N LEU A 341 9.55 -6.70 -12.16
CA LEU A 341 9.85 -6.28 -13.53
C LEU A 341 11.34 -6.32 -13.85
N ASP A 342 12.21 -6.24 -12.85
CA ASP A 342 13.67 -6.22 -13.00
C ASP A 342 14.16 -5.21 -14.08
N PRO A 343 13.77 -3.92 -13.98
CA PRO A 343 14.04 -2.93 -15.03
C PRO A 343 15.48 -2.41 -15.00
N ALA A 344 15.97 -1.93 -16.15
CA ALA A 344 17.20 -1.15 -16.20
C ALA A 344 16.94 0.33 -15.88
N SER A 345 15.71 0.81 -16.10
CA SER A 345 15.35 2.20 -15.80
C SER A 345 13.86 2.37 -15.56
N ILE A 346 13.50 3.35 -14.74
CA ILE A 346 12.12 3.73 -14.43
C ILE A 346 12.00 5.23 -14.67
N ALA A 347 10.94 5.68 -15.34
CA ALA A 347 10.64 7.11 -15.41
C ALA A 347 9.52 7.48 -14.43
N LEU A 348 9.84 8.40 -13.52
CA LEU A 348 8.94 8.96 -12.53
C LEU A 348 8.53 10.39 -12.92
N PRO A 349 7.38 10.91 -12.46
CA PRO A 349 6.97 12.29 -12.68
C PRO A 349 8.00 13.29 -12.14
N THR A 350 8.08 14.46 -12.78
CA THR A 350 8.95 15.58 -12.38
C THR A 350 8.36 16.41 -11.23
N ALA A 351 7.04 16.55 -11.18
CA ALA A 351 6.41 17.37 -10.15
C ALA A 351 6.43 16.66 -8.79
N ALA A 352 6.77 17.41 -7.73
CA ALA A 352 6.66 16.98 -6.33
C ALA A 352 5.19 16.79 -5.86
N GLY A 353 4.21 17.00 -6.74
CA GLY A 353 2.79 16.84 -6.48
C GLY A 353 2.25 15.42 -6.73
N ASP A 354 0.99 15.21 -6.39
CA ASP A 354 0.30 13.92 -6.43
C ASP A 354 -0.11 13.49 -7.85
N VAL A 355 0.83 13.50 -8.80
CA VAL A 355 0.56 13.26 -10.23
C VAL A 355 0.24 11.78 -10.51
N ASP A 356 0.85 10.88 -9.75
CA ASP A 356 0.65 9.44 -9.87
C ASP A 356 -0.32 8.87 -8.82
N GLY A 357 -0.86 9.69 -7.91
CA GLY A 357 -1.87 9.32 -6.91
C GLY A 357 -1.35 8.67 -5.61
N PHE A 358 -0.02 8.61 -5.43
CA PHE A 358 0.64 8.09 -4.22
C PHE A 358 1.31 9.17 -3.36
N GLY A 359 1.26 10.46 -3.73
CA GLY A 359 1.67 11.56 -2.88
C GLY A 359 3.19 11.77 -2.73
N GLY A 360 3.96 11.58 -3.81
CA GLY A 360 5.35 12.05 -3.86
C GLY A 360 6.30 11.09 -4.57
N ALA A 361 6.64 11.38 -5.82
CA ALA A 361 7.62 10.62 -6.60
C ALA A 361 9.01 10.57 -5.93
N ASP A 362 9.34 11.54 -5.07
CA ASP A 362 10.56 11.56 -4.26
C ASP A 362 10.58 10.46 -3.19
N VAL A 363 9.41 10.14 -2.62
CA VAL A 363 9.29 9.04 -1.66
C VAL A 363 9.49 7.71 -2.37
N ASP A 364 8.83 7.52 -3.52
CA ASP A 364 8.99 6.32 -4.35
C ASP A 364 10.46 6.13 -4.77
N GLU A 365 11.12 7.20 -5.24
CA GLU A 365 12.55 7.17 -5.60
C GLU A 365 13.42 6.73 -4.42
N ASN A 366 13.17 7.30 -3.24
CA ASN A 366 13.91 7.00 -2.01
C ASN A 366 13.72 5.54 -1.56
N ILE A 367 12.47 5.06 -1.44
CA ILE A 367 12.20 3.71 -0.93
C ILE A 367 12.66 2.64 -1.92
N ILE A 368 12.49 2.86 -3.23
CA ILE A 368 13.02 1.95 -4.26
C ILE A 368 14.56 1.94 -4.16
N GLY A 369 15.18 3.12 -4.16
CA GLY A 369 16.63 3.26 -4.11
C GLY A 369 17.26 2.57 -2.89
N ARG A 370 16.71 2.83 -1.69
CA ARG A 370 17.18 2.22 -0.42
C ARG A 370 17.01 0.72 -0.40
N TYR A 371 15.85 0.20 -0.83
CA TYR A 371 15.63 -1.25 -0.80
C TYR A 371 16.60 -1.99 -1.73
N TYR A 372 16.90 -1.41 -2.90
CA TYR A 372 17.92 -1.97 -3.79
C TYR A 372 19.32 -1.97 -3.16
N ASP A 373 19.74 -0.84 -2.60
CA ASP A 373 21.06 -0.69 -1.99
C ASP A 373 21.25 -1.61 -0.77
N GLU A 374 20.22 -1.73 0.07
CA GLU A 374 20.28 -2.44 1.34
C GLU A 374 20.00 -3.95 1.23
N LYS A 375 19.26 -4.40 0.19
CA LYS A 375 18.82 -5.81 0.06
C LYS A 375 19.15 -6.45 -1.29
N LEU A 376 18.90 -5.76 -2.40
CA LEU A 376 18.84 -6.45 -3.71
C LEU A 376 20.18 -6.52 -4.43
N ILE A 377 21.07 -5.53 -4.25
CA ILE A 377 22.42 -5.57 -4.83
C ILE A 377 23.22 -6.76 -4.28
N ALA A 378 23.07 -7.05 -2.98
CA ALA A 378 23.76 -8.17 -2.32
C ALA A 378 23.38 -9.54 -2.90
N VAL A 379 22.19 -9.67 -3.49
CA VAL A 379 21.69 -10.90 -4.15
C VAL A 379 21.82 -10.84 -5.68
N GLY A 380 22.57 -9.88 -6.22
CA GLY A 380 22.94 -9.81 -7.63
C GLY A 380 21.97 -9.07 -8.55
N MET A 381 20.98 -8.34 -8.01
CA MET A 381 20.13 -7.48 -8.84
C MET A 381 20.81 -6.14 -9.14
N SER A 382 20.53 -5.57 -10.31
CA SER A 382 21.01 -4.25 -10.69
C SER A 382 19.99 -3.18 -10.33
N LYS A 383 20.44 -2.10 -9.70
CA LYS A 383 19.59 -0.94 -9.39
C LYS A 383 19.20 -0.21 -10.68
N PRO A 384 17.91 0.09 -10.90
CA PRO A 384 17.47 0.81 -12.09
C PRO A 384 17.89 2.28 -12.07
N ASP A 385 18.13 2.86 -13.25
CA ASP A 385 18.23 4.32 -13.40
C ASP A 385 16.86 4.95 -13.13
N LEU A 386 16.80 5.87 -12.17
CA LEU A 386 15.58 6.60 -11.81
C LEU A 386 15.57 7.92 -12.60
N LEU A 387 14.83 7.93 -13.70
CA LEU A 387 14.70 9.06 -14.62
C LEU A 387 13.51 9.93 -14.23
N ARG A 388 13.59 11.22 -14.49
CA ARG A 388 12.51 12.18 -14.31
C ARG A 388 12.14 12.81 -15.65
N GLY A 389 10.87 12.83 -15.99
CA GLY A 389 10.40 13.57 -17.16
C GLY A 389 8.89 13.61 -17.25
N ASP A 390 8.36 14.72 -17.74
CA ASP A 390 6.95 14.92 -18.08
C ASP A 390 6.86 15.71 -19.39
N ALA A 391 5.68 15.73 -20.00
CA ALA A 391 5.45 16.59 -21.15
C ALA A 391 5.32 18.05 -20.70
N LEU A 392 5.34 18.97 -21.67
CA LEU A 392 5.02 20.37 -21.40
C LEU A 392 3.60 20.48 -20.81
N PRO A 393 3.38 21.32 -19.79
CA PRO A 393 2.09 21.48 -19.16
C PRO A 393 1.10 22.16 -20.11
N ILE A 394 0.05 21.46 -20.51
CA ILE A 394 -1.04 21.95 -21.38
C ILE A 394 -2.29 22.35 -20.58
N ILE A 395 -2.11 22.75 -19.32
CA ILE A 395 -3.16 23.36 -18.49
C ILE A 395 -3.62 24.67 -19.12
N LEU A 396 -4.94 24.87 -19.20
CA LEU A 396 -5.56 26.01 -19.89
C LEU A 396 -5.77 27.22 -18.98
N GLN A 397 -6.00 26.98 -17.70
CA GLN A 397 -6.31 28.00 -16.70
C GLN A 397 -5.78 27.56 -15.34
N GLN A 398 -5.21 28.49 -14.57
CA GLN A 398 -4.87 28.30 -13.16
C GLN A 398 -5.95 28.99 -12.32
N ARG A 399 -6.72 28.24 -11.53
CA ARG A 399 -7.75 28.78 -10.64
C ARG A 399 -7.39 28.44 -9.19
N GLU A 400 -7.28 29.47 -8.36
CA GLU A 400 -6.94 29.33 -6.93
C GLU A 400 -8.13 28.94 -6.05
N ILE A 401 -9.37 29.23 -6.49
CA ILE A 401 -10.59 29.04 -5.69
C ILE A 401 -11.46 27.92 -6.26
N GLU A 402 -11.74 26.90 -5.45
CA GLU A 402 -12.52 25.71 -5.80
C GLU A 402 -13.94 26.04 -6.32
N ALA A 403 -14.57 27.09 -5.79
CA ALA A 403 -15.90 27.54 -6.21
C ALA A 403 -15.97 28.02 -7.67
N HIS A 404 -14.82 28.32 -8.29
CA HIS A 404 -14.73 28.70 -9.69
C HIS A 404 -14.51 27.51 -10.63
N LYS A 405 -14.42 26.27 -10.14
CA LYS A 405 -14.30 25.04 -10.94
C LYS A 405 -15.66 24.55 -11.45
N THR A 406 -16.43 25.42 -12.11
CA THR A 406 -17.82 25.15 -12.50
C THR A 406 -17.97 24.34 -13.80
N GLU A 407 -16.96 24.34 -14.66
CA GLU A 407 -16.86 23.52 -15.88
C GLU A 407 -15.45 22.91 -15.95
N ASN A 408 -15.29 21.71 -16.53
CA ASN A 408 -13.98 21.11 -16.79
C ASN A 408 -13.27 21.86 -17.94
N ASP A 409 -13.02 23.17 -17.81
CA ASP A 409 -12.37 24.02 -18.80
C ASP A 409 -10.92 24.38 -18.46
N GLU A 410 -10.39 23.85 -17.35
CA GLU A 410 -8.99 23.95 -16.94
C GLU A 410 -8.07 23.02 -17.74
N TYR A 411 -8.58 21.90 -18.25
CA TYR A 411 -7.81 20.87 -18.95
C TYR A 411 -8.60 20.25 -20.11
N TYR A 412 -7.88 19.61 -21.02
CA TYR A 412 -8.47 18.70 -22.01
C TYR A 412 -8.62 17.29 -21.44
N LEU A 413 -9.77 16.68 -21.70
CA LEU A 413 -10.07 15.29 -21.35
C LEU A 413 -9.86 14.40 -22.58
N MET A 414 -9.52 13.13 -22.33
CA MET A 414 -9.29 12.15 -23.41
C MET A 414 -10.54 11.85 -24.24
N ASP A 415 -11.73 12.09 -23.70
CA ASP A 415 -13.01 11.86 -24.36
C ASP A 415 -13.79 13.15 -24.64
N ASP A 416 -13.08 14.30 -24.62
CA ASP A 416 -13.63 15.57 -25.06
C ASP A 416 -14.04 15.47 -26.54
N PRO A 417 -15.25 15.93 -26.90
CA PRO A 417 -15.62 16.05 -28.30
C PRO A 417 -14.76 17.13 -28.97
N LYS A 418 -14.47 16.98 -30.27
CA LYS A 418 -13.61 17.93 -31.00
C LYS A 418 -14.00 19.40 -30.90
N VAL A 419 -15.28 19.71 -30.68
CA VAL A 419 -15.76 21.08 -30.46
C VAL A 419 -15.10 21.74 -29.24
N ASN A 420 -14.67 20.94 -28.26
CA ASN A 420 -13.98 21.40 -27.06
C ASN A 420 -12.57 21.92 -27.35
N GLY A 421 -11.94 21.50 -28.46
CA GLY A 421 -10.67 22.06 -28.91
C GLY A 421 -10.77 23.58 -29.07
N LYS A 422 -11.81 24.06 -29.76
CA LYS A 422 -12.10 25.50 -29.92
C LYS A 422 -12.69 26.13 -28.66
N SER A 423 -13.71 25.52 -28.06
CA SER A 423 -14.47 26.17 -26.98
C SER A 423 -13.64 26.36 -25.70
N LYS A 424 -12.79 25.40 -25.34
CA LYS A 424 -11.89 25.52 -24.19
C LYS A 424 -10.69 26.44 -24.49
N MET A 425 -10.09 26.35 -25.68
CA MET A 425 -8.97 27.23 -26.08
C MET A 425 -9.39 28.71 -26.12
N LYS A 426 -10.64 29.01 -26.50
CA LYS A 426 -11.18 30.37 -26.45
C LYS A 426 -11.09 30.97 -25.03
N LYS A 427 -11.35 30.16 -24.01
CA LYS A 427 -11.31 30.53 -22.58
C LYS A 427 -9.93 30.44 -21.95
N ALA A 428 -8.99 29.74 -22.60
CA ALA A 428 -7.63 29.56 -22.09
C ALA A 428 -6.95 30.92 -21.89
N PHE A 429 -6.11 30.99 -20.85
CA PHE A 429 -5.31 32.17 -20.58
C PHE A 429 -4.35 32.45 -21.75
N CYS A 430 -4.24 33.72 -22.17
CA CYS A 430 -3.30 34.17 -23.20
C CYS A 430 -3.29 35.69 -23.21
N GLU A 431 -2.25 36.27 -22.63
CA GLU A 431 -2.01 37.71 -22.59
C GLU A 431 -0.91 38.06 -23.60
N PRO A 432 -1.02 39.17 -24.36
CA PRO A 432 0.03 39.61 -25.26
C PRO A 432 1.39 39.70 -24.55
N GLY A 433 2.42 39.09 -25.14
CA GLY A 433 3.78 39.13 -24.60
C GLY A 433 4.08 38.15 -23.45
N ASN A 434 3.07 37.51 -22.86
CA ASN A 434 3.28 36.60 -21.73
C ASN A 434 3.69 35.20 -22.21
N ILE A 435 4.96 34.86 -22.02
CA ILE A 435 5.50 33.52 -22.33
C ILE A 435 5.64 32.63 -21.08
N GLU A 436 5.49 33.17 -19.88
CA GLU A 436 5.62 32.41 -18.61
C GLU A 436 4.47 31.42 -18.44
N PHE A 437 3.24 31.88 -18.69
CA PHE A 437 2.05 31.02 -18.70
C PHE A 437 1.22 31.27 -19.96
N CYS A 438 1.50 30.51 -21.02
CA CYS A 438 0.76 30.62 -22.28
C CYS A 438 0.32 29.23 -22.80
N PRO A 439 -0.87 28.74 -22.36
CA PRO A 439 -1.43 27.48 -22.85
C PRO A 439 -1.43 27.32 -24.38
N PRO A 440 -1.72 28.36 -25.19
CA PRO A 440 -1.60 28.26 -26.64
C PRO A 440 -0.20 27.91 -27.14
N ILE A 441 0.87 28.48 -26.56
CA ILE A 441 2.26 28.12 -26.90
C ILE A 441 2.54 26.67 -26.51
N MET A 442 2.09 26.24 -25.33
CA MET A 442 2.29 24.86 -24.87
C MET A 442 1.60 23.86 -25.80
N VAL A 443 0.34 24.11 -26.19
CA VAL A 443 -0.40 23.27 -27.14
C VAL A 443 0.26 23.28 -28.52
N ALA A 444 0.65 24.45 -29.03
CA ALA A 444 1.35 24.57 -30.32
C ALA A 444 2.69 23.83 -30.33
N THR A 445 3.42 23.88 -29.22
CA THR A 445 4.70 23.19 -29.07
C THR A 445 4.50 21.68 -29.01
N THR A 446 3.60 21.19 -28.15
CA THR A 446 3.38 19.75 -27.95
C THR A 446 2.81 19.08 -29.21
N PHE A 447 1.77 19.65 -29.83
CA PHE A 447 1.04 19.00 -30.92
C PHE A 447 1.42 19.51 -32.32
N GLY A 448 2.03 20.69 -32.42
CA GLY A 448 2.56 21.24 -33.66
C GLY A 448 4.03 20.87 -33.82
N LEU A 449 4.91 21.51 -33.06
CA LEU A 449 6.36 21.35 -33.20
C LEU A 449 6.84 19.93 -32.85
N GLY A 450 6.32 19.34 -31.78
CA GLY A 450 6.65 17.98 -31.36
C GLY A 450 6.10 16.88 -32.27
N GLY A 451 4.96 17.13 -32.93
CA GLY A 451 4.28 16.13 -33.77
C GLY A 451 4.54 16.26 -35.28
N LYS A 452 4.70 17.50 -35.78
CA LYS A 452 4.79 17.83 -37.22
C LYS A 452 6.11 18.52 -37.60
N SER A 453 7.02 18.71 -36.65
CA SER A 453 8.30 19.44 -36.79
C SER A 453 8.20 20.94 -37.12
N GLN A 454 7.04 21.41 -37.58
CA GLN A 454 6.76 22.82 -37.84
C GLN A 454 5.28 23.14 -37.65
N ILE A 455 4.96 24.39 -37.37
CA ILE A 455 3.59 24.89 -37.24
C ILE A 455 3.39 26.10 -38.15
N LEU A 456 2.35 26.06 -38.97
CA LEU A 456 1.90 27.18 -39.81
C LEU A 456 0.79 27.95 -39.07
N ILE A 457 0.99 29.25 -38.87
CA ILE A 457 -0.04 30.15 -38.33
C ILE A 457 -0.56 31.03 -39.46
N HIS A 458 -1.83 30.86 -39.78
CA HIS A 458 -2.51 31.65 -40.79
C HIS A 458 -2.87 33.03 -40.25
N ARG A 459 -2.45 34.10 -40.93
CA ARG A 459 -2.73 35.50 -40.56
C ARG A 459 -3.11 36.30 -41.79
N SER A 460 -3.94 37.34 -41.61
CA SER A 460 -4.22 38.28 -42.69
C SER A 460 -2.95 39.02 -43.12
N GLU A 461 -2.93 39.54 -44.35
CA GLU A 461 -1.82 40.39 -44.81
C GLU A 461 -1.60 41.61 -43.89
N GLU A 462 -2.68 42.18 -43.36
CA GLU A 462 -2.65 43.27 -42.38
C GLU A 462 -1.98 42.88 -41.05
N ASN A 463 -2.00 41.60 -40.68
CA ASN A 463 -1.38 41.05 -39.48
C ASN A 463 -0.01 40.38 -39.77
N GLY A 464 0.62 40.73 -40.90
CA GLY A 464 1.96 40.25 -41.26
C GLY A 464 1.99 38.93 -42.04
N GLY A 465 0.84 38.42 -42.49
CA GLY A 465 0.73 37.24 -43.33
C GLY A 465 1.12 35.92 -42.65
N ASP A 466 0.90 34.81 -43.35
CA ASP A 466 1.20 33.47 -42.87
C ASP A 466 2.67 33.34 -42.40
N VAL A 467 2.87 32.66 -41.27
CA VAL A 467 4.21 32.43 -40.69
C VAL A 467 4.35 30.98 -40.25
N THR A 468 5.55 30.43 -40.45
CA THR A 468 5.90 29.07 -40.05
C THR A 468 6.97 29.13 -38.97
N TYR A 469 6.76 28.39 -37.88
CA TYR A 469 7.75 28.21 -36.82
C TYR A 469 8.25 26.77 -36.82
N SER A 470 9.55 26.58 -36.60
CA SER A 470 10.18 25.26 -36.48
C SER A 470 10.67 24.97 -35.07
N THR A 471 10.79 26.00 -34.23
CA THR A 471 11.21 25.85 -32.83
C THR A 471 10.32 26.61 -31.87
N LYS A 472 10.31 26.17 -30.61
CA LYS A 472 9.58 26.84 -29.52
C LYS A 472 10.12 28.26 -29.31
N ASP A 473 11.44 28.42 -29.34
CA ASP A 473 12.11 29.71 -29.13
C ASP A 473 11.72 30.73 -30.20
N GLU A 474 11.58 30.33 -31.47
CA GLU A 474 11.07 31.24 -32.52
C GLU A 474 9.64 31.70 -32.23
N LEU A 475 8.77 30.76 -31.83
CA LEU A 475 7.38 31.06 -31.51
C LEU A 475 7.27 31.99 -30.29
N GLU A 476 8.06 31.75 -29.25
CA GLU A 476 8.09 32.57 -28.03
C GLU A 476 8.62 33.98 -28.31
N ARG A 477 9.70 34.13 -29.09
CA ARG A 477 10.25 35.46 -29.44
C ARG A 477 9.24 36.32 -30.20
N ASP A 478 8.55 35.74 -31.17
CA ASP A 478 7.59 36.51 -31.98
C ASP A 478 6.32 36.82 -31.18
N PHE A 479 5.93 35.95 -30.25
CA PHE A 479 4.82 36.22 -29.32
C PHE A 479 5.17 37.29 -28.27
N GLU A 480 6.37 37.20 -27.68
CA GLU A 480 6.88 38.14 -26.67
C GLU A 480 7.04 39.56 -27.23
N SER A 481 7.59 39.66 -28.45
CA SER A 481 7.78 40.95 -29.14
C SER A 481 6.47 41.57 -29.67
N GLY A 482 5.36 40.83 -29.66
CA GLY A 482 4.08 41.24 -30.22
C GLY A 482 3.98 41.09 -31.74
N ALA A 483 5.00 40.52 -32.40
CA ALA A 483 4.96 40.20 -33.82
C ALA A 483 3.91 39.12 -34.16
N LEU A 484 3.55 38.28 -33.18
CA LEU A 484 2.47 37.31 -33.25
C LEU A 484 1.33 37.68 -32.29
N HIS A 485 0.14 37.94 -32.83
CA HIS A 485 -1.02 38.32 -32.03
C HIS A 485 -1.65 37.10 -31.31
N PRO A 486 -2.12 37.23 -30.06
CA PRO A 486 -2.78 36.16 -29.31
C PRO A 486 -3.95 35.48 -30.01
N GLY A 487 -4.73 36.24 -30.79
CA GLY A 487 -5.86 35.70 -31.56
C GLY A 487 -5.42 34.66 -32.60
N ASP A 488 -4.31 34.92 -33.29
CA ASP A 488 -3.80 34.06 -34.36
C ASP A 488 -3.18 32.79 -33.77
N LEU A 489 -2.40 32.95 -32.68
CA LEU A 489 -1.86 31.82 -31.94
C LEU A 489 -2.97 30.93 -31.36
N LYS A 490 -4.01 31.51 -30.75
CA LYS A 490 -5.17 30.76 -30.25
C LYS A 490 -5.90 30.04 -31.38
N ALA A 491 -6.01 30.63 -32.56
CA ALA A 491 -6.64 29.99 -33.71
C ALA A 491 -5.85 28.76 -34.17
N ALA A 492 -4.53 28.87 -34.28
CA ALA A 492 -3.65 27.76 -34.64
C ALA A 492 -3.67 26.63 -33.59
N ALA A 493 -3.53 26.98 -32.29
CA ALA A 493 -3.60 26.03 -31.19
C ALA A 493 -4.97 25.33 -31.11
N SER A 494 -6.07 26.06 -31.39
CA SER A 494 -7.41 25.48 -31.48
C SER A 494 -7.51 24.46 -32.62
N ALA A 495 -6.94 24.75 -33.78
CA ALA A 495 -6.97 23.84 -34.93
C ALA A 495 -6.23 22.54 -34.64
N LEU A 496 -5.02 22.63 -34.05
CA LEU A 496 -4.25 21.47 -33.60
C LEU A 496 -5.05 20.62 -32.61
N MET A 497 -5.66 21.24 -31.60
CA MET A 497 -6.40 20.50 -30.60
C MET A 497 -7.69 19.87 -31.15
N VAL A 498 -8.36 20.52 -32.11
CA VAL A 498 -9.50 19.92 -32.82
C VAL A 498 -9.06 18.65 -33.55
N GLU A 499 -7.94 18.69 -34.26
CA GLU A 499 -7.38 17.54 -34.97
C GLU A 499 -7.01 16.41 -33.99
N THR A 500 -6.30 16.73 -32.90
CA THR A 500 -5.92 15.77 -31.86
C THR A 500 -7.15 15.10 -31.22
N LEU A 501 -8.15 15.88 -30.81
CA LEU A 501 -9.37 15.35 -30.19
C LEU A 501 -10.22 14.54 -31.19
N ASP A 502 -10.26 14.92 -32.47
CA ASP A 502 -10.95 14.14 -33.50
C ASP A 502 -10.25 12.79 -33.71
N LYS A 503 -8.91 12.77 -33.71
CA LYS A 503 -8.11 11.53 -33.79
C LYS A 503 -8.39 10.59 -32.62
N ILE A 504 -8.35 11.10 -31.38
CA ILE A 504 -8.65 10.29 -30.18
C ILE A 504 -10.11 9.82 -30.21
N THR A 505 -11.05 10.70 -30.55
CA THR A 505 -12.48 10.35 -30.65
C THR A 505 -12.73 9.27 -31.70
N ALA A 506 -12.02 9.32 -32.83
CA ALA A 506 -12.09 8.28 -33.85
C ALA A 506 -11.56 6.95 -33.32
N GLY A 507 -10.42 6.96 -32.60
CA GLY A 507 -9.88 5.77 -31.93
C GLY A 507 -10.85 5.14 -30.92
N ILE A 508 -11.50 5.96 -30.09
CA ILE A 508 -12.52 5.50 -29.13
C ILE A 508 -13.72 4.86 -29.85
N LYS A 509 -14.15 5.42 -30.97
CA LYS A 509 -15.31 4.93 -31.75
C LYS A 509 -14.99 3.71 -32.59
N ALA A 510 -13.73 3.50 -32.96
CA ALA A 510 -13.29 2.36 -33.76
C ALA A 510 -13.38 1.03 -32.97
N ASP A 511 -13.31 1.10 -31.64
CA ASP A 511 -13.38 -0.05 -30.75
C ASP A 511 -14.62 0.02 -29.84
N ALA A 512 -15.50 -0.98 -29.95
CA ALA A 512 -16.74 -1.06 -29.19
C ALA A 512 -16.49 -1.15 -27.67
N ASP A 513 -15.42 -1.82 -27.24
CA ASP A 513 -15.06 -1.97 -25.84
C ASP A 513 -14.53 -0.64 -25.27
N VAL A 514 -13.75 0.12 -26.05
CA VAL A 514 -13.33 1.47 -25.65
C VAL A 514 -14.51 2.43 -25.57
N THR A 515 -15.44 2.38 -26.52
CA THR A 515 -16.69 3.16 -26.46
C THR A 515 -17.50 2.84 -25.20
N LYS A 516 -17.59 1.55 -24.84
CA LYS A 516 -18.28 1.11 -23.61
C LYS A 516 -17.56 1.58 -22.35
N ALA A 517 -16.23 1.53 -22.34
CA ALA A 517 -15.40 2.03 -21.24
C ALA A 517 -15.57 3.54 -21.02
N SER A 518 -15.51 4.37 -22.07
CA SER A 518 -15.76 5.83 -21.96
C SER A 518 -17.16 6.12 -21.41
N LYS A 519 -18.20 5.40 -21.85
CA LYS A 519 -19.55 5.54 -21.30
C LYS A 519 -19.63 5.12 -19.83
N ALA A 520 -18.91 4.07 -19.43
CA ALA A 520 -18.87 3.62 -18.04
C ALA A 520 -18.23 4.66 -17.11
N LEU A 521 -17.14 5.31 -17.55
CA LEU A 521 -16.51 6.41 -16.79
C LEU A 521 -17.45 7.60 -16.62
N LYS A 522 -18.13 8.05 -17.69
CA LYS A 522 -19.14 9.14 -17.59
C LYS A 522 -20.29 8.79 -16.64
N ALA A 523 -20.75 7.54 -16.67
CA ALA A 523 -21.79 7.07 -15.76
C ALA A 523 -21.30 7.05 -14.30
N PHE A 524 -20.05 6.63 -14.09
CA PHE A 524 -19.39 6.63 -12.79
C PHE A 524 -19.22 8.07 -12.24
N GLU A 525 -18.70 9.00 -13.05
CA GLU A 525 -18.57 10.42 -12.68
C GLU A 525 -19.92 11.03 -12.26
N LYS A 526 -20.97 10.75 -13.03
CA LYS A 526 -22.35 11.19 -12.72
C LYS A 526 -22.90 10.56 -11.43
N LYS A 527 -22.50 9.33 -11.11
CA LYS A 527 -22.88 8.67 -9.85
C LYS A 527 -22.15 9.33 -8.68
N MET A 528 -20.85 9.59 -8.80
CA MET A 528 -20.04 10.19 -7.73
C MET A 528 -20.42 11.64 -7.43
N SER A 529 -20.72 12.44 -8.47
CA SER A 529 -21.23 13.82 -8.29
C SER A 529 -22.56 13.88 -7.52
N LYS A 530 -23.40 12.85 -7.61
CA LYS A 530 -24.64 12.73 -6.81
C LYS A 530 -24.39 12.28 -5.38
N LYS A 531 -23.29 11.58 -5.09
CA LYS A 531 -22.90 11.12 -3.74
C LYS A 531 -22.29 12.26 -2.91
N LYS A 532 -21.70 13.26 -3.58
CA LYS A 532 -21.11 14.47 -2.98
C LYS A 532 -22.13 15.60 -2.68
N LYS A 533 -23.34 15.55 -3.25
CA LYS A 533 -24.46 16.45 -2.94
C LYS A 533 -25.37 15.79 -1.92
#